data_AF-A0AAJ1SPQ2-F1
#
_entry.id   AF-A0AAJ1SPQ2-F1
#
_cell.length_a   1.000
_cell.length_b   1.000
_cell.length_c   1.000
_cell.angle_alpha   90.00
_cell.angle_beta   90.00
_cell.angle_gamma   90.00
#
_symmetry.space_group_name_H-M   'P 1'
#
loop_
_entity.id
_entity.type
_entity.pdbx_description
1 polymer ?
#
loop_
_entity_poly.entity_id
_entity_poly.type
_entity_poly.pdbx_seq_one_letter_code
_entity_poly.pdbx_strand_id
1 'polypeptide(L)'
;MNHILEEHGQTLYFSGGNHDNWTTLLKLKTESDGLTTWRPNIRVFPRGGRAVVEGLTVGALGGAFSIDARHRTLGMSWWDTEEPTREDAQRLLDGGPVDVLVTHDVPLAVPIVGDFMLAPAVVERANVTRQLLQDVVDQLRPGYVFCGHWHQRLTHELVHPDGSVTTVEVLANEYNRRTNAVLLSRGERGLVVEPLDLSGN
;
A
#
# COMPACT_ATOMS: atom_id res chain seq x y z
N MET A 1 7.61 2.08 -19.94
CA MET A 1 7.37 1.19 -18.78
C MET A 1 7.04 -0.23 -19.22
N ASN A 2 5.90 -0.54 -19.86
CA ASN A 2 5.58 -1.93 -20.22
C ASN A 2 6.68 -2.63 -21.03
N HIS A 3 7.22 -1.97 -22.05
CA HIS A 3 8.30 -2.52 -22.87
C HIS A 3 9.55 -2.87 -22.04
N ILE A 4 9.92 -2.04 -21.08
CA ILE A 4 11.07 -2.30 -20.17
C ILE A 4 10.77 -3.51 -19.28
N LEU A 5 9.55 -3.61 -18.73
CA LEU A 5 9.14 -4.77 -17.95
C LEU A 5 9.20 -6.06 -18.77
N GLU A 6 8.75 -6.00 -20.03
CA GLU A 6 8.80 -7.11 -20.97
C GLU A 6 10.25 -7.53 -21.29
N GLU A 7 11.13 -6.57 -21.60
CA GLU A 7 12.55 -6.82 -21.87
C GLU A 7 13.27 -7.51 -20.71
N HIS A 8 12.85 -7.23 -19.47
CA HIS A 8 13.43 -7.82 -18.27
C HIS A 8 12.65 -9.02 -17.71
N GLY A 9 11.59 -9.47 -18.37
CA GLY A 9 10.75 -10.59 -17.89
C GLY A 9 10.06 -10.30 -16.56
N GLN A 10 9.76 -9.02 -16.28
CA GLN A 10 9.18 -8.55 -15.03
C GLN A 10 7.68 -8.25 -15.20
N THR A 11 6.95 -8.30 -14.09
CA THR A 11 5.56 -7.85 -13.99
C THR A 11 5.47 -6.82 -12.87
N LEU A 12 4.86 -5.67 -13.17
CA LEU A 12 4.54 -4.66 -12.19
C LEU A 12 3.13 -4.90 -11.64
N TYR A 13 3.04 -5.01 -10.32
CA TYR A 13 1.78 -4.98 -9.60
C TYR A 13 1.62 -3.62 -8.93
N PHE A 14 0.45 -3.01 -9.09
CA PHE A 14 0.20 -1.63 -8.64
C PHE A 14 -1.03 -1.55 -7.75
N SER A 15 -0.91 -0.84 -6.63
CA SER A 15 -2.02 -0.39 -5.79
C SER A 15 -1.96 1.14 -5.72
N GLY A 16 -3.09 1.81 -5.92
CA GLY A 16 -3.14 3.27 -6.00
C GLY A 16 -2.85 3.96 -4.66
N GLY A 17 -2.21 5.12 -4.73
CA GLY A 17 -2.04 6.08 -3.64
C GLY A 17 -3.00 7.26 -3.73
N ASN A 18 -2.74 8.34 -2.98
CA ASN A 18 -3.63 9.50 -2.94
C ASN A 18 -3.61 10.34 -4.23
N HIS A 19 -2.50 10.38 -4.97
CA HIS A 19 -2.38 11.16 -6.21
C HIS A 19 -2.58 10.36 -7.50
N ASP A 20 -3.18 9.18 -7.42
CA ASP A 20 -3.50 8.39 -8.61
C ASP A 20 -4.91 8.68 -9.15
N ASN A 21 -5.12 8.39 -10.43
CA ASN A 21 -6.39 8.68 -11.10
C ASN A 21 -7.52 7.73 -10.66
N TRP A 22 -8.14 8.03 -9.52
CA TRP A 22 -9.22 7.22 -8.95
C TRP A 22 -10.47 7.16 -9.82
N THR A 23 -10.75 8.18 -10.63
CA THR A 23 -11.82 8.12 -11.64
C THR A 23 -11.62 6.97 -12.63
N THR A 24 -10.36 6.65 -12.95
CA THR A 24 -10.00 5.54 -13.84
C THR A 24 -9.90 4.24 -13.06
N LEU A 25 -9.16 4.23 -11.95
CA LEU A 25 -8.89 3.01 -11.18
C LEU A 25 -10.17 2.35 -10.67
N LEU A 26 -11.16 3.13 -10.22
CA LEU A 26 -12.43 2.58 -9.71
C LEU A 26 -13.33 1.99 -10.81
N LYS A 27 -13.06 2.25 -12.09
CA LYS A 27 -13.82 1.71 -13.23
C LYS A 27 -13.17 0.46 -13.83
N LEU A 28 -11.97 0.11 -13.37
CA LEU A 28 -11.25 -1.06 -13.85
C LEU A 28 -12.00 -2.34 -13.48
N LYS A 29 -12.19 -3.22 -14.45
CA LYS A 29 -12.88 -4.49 -14.25
C LYS A 29 -11.91 -5.51 -13.66
N THR A 30 -12.25 -6.00 -12.47
CA THR A 30 -11.55 -7.11 -11.83
C THR A 30 -11.78 -8.41 -12.61
N GLU A 31 -10.70 -9.14 -12.85
CA GLU A 31 -10.63 -10.45 -13.48
C GLU A 31 -10.81 -11.55 -12.43
N SER A 32 -10.92 -12.80 -12.87
CA SER A 32 -11.18 -13.94 -11.99
C SER A 32 -10.05 -14.25 -11.00
N ASP A 33 -8.84 -13.76 -11.27
CA ASP A 33 -7.68 -13.89 -10.37
C ASP A 33 -7.61 -12.76 -9.31
N GLY A 34 -8.59 -11.86 -9.28
CA GLY A 34 -8.69 -10.77 -8.33
C GLY A 34 -7.91 -9.49 -8.72
N LEU A 35 -7.26 -9.48 -9.88
CA LEU A 35 -6.51 -8.33 -10.40
C LEU A 35 -7.23 -7.67 -11.58
N THR A 36 -6.72 -6.53 -12.05
CA THR A 36 -7.08 -5.97 -13.36
C THR A 36 -5.85 -5.85 -14.23
N THR A 37 -5.94 -6.24 -15.49
CA THR A 37 -4.88 -5.99 -16.47
C THR A 37 -4.95 -4.55 -17.00
N TRP A 38 -3.93 -3.74 -16.69
CA TRP A 38 -3.78 -2.41 -17.28
C TRP A 38 -3.02 -2.46 -18.61
N ARG A 39 -1.95 -3.26 -18.64
CA ARG A 39 -1.11 -3.61 -19.79
C ARG A 39 -0.58 -5.05 -19.58
N PRO A 40 -0.04 -5.72 -20.61
CA PRO A 40 0.40 -7.12 -20.48
C PRO A 40 1.30 -7.41 -19.26
N ASN A 41 2.22 -6.50 -18.93
CA ASN A 41 3.14 -6.64 -17.78
C ASN A 41 2.79 -5.72 -16.62
N ILE A 42 1.58 -5.13 -16.59
CA ILE A 42 1.13 -4.22 -15.53
C ILE A 42 -0.24 -4.68 -15.05
N ARG A 43 -0.27 -5.24 -13.83
CA ARG A 43 -1.48 -5.64 -13.12
C ARG A 43 -1.79 -4.65 -12.02
N VAL A 44 -3.08 -4.41 -11.79
CA VAL A 44 -3.58 -3.48 -10.78
C VAL A 44 -4.37 -4.27 -9.76
N PHE A 45 -4.08 -4.04 -8.48
CA PHE A 45 -4.97 -4.43 -7.40
C PHE A 45 -6.13 -3.44 -7.34
N PRO A 46 -7.39 -3.91 -7.53
CA PRO A 46 -8.54 -3.10 -7.17
C PRO A 46 -8.47 -2.72 -5.70
N ARG A 47 -9.00 -1.55 -5.33
CA ARG A 47 -9.03 -1.16 -3.91
C ARG A 47 -9.89 -2.14 -3.11
N GLY A 48 -9.33 -2.67 -2.03
CA GLY A 48 -9.94 -3.76 -1.26
C GLY A 48 -9.88 -5.12 -1.96
N GLY A 49 -9.02 -5.25 -2.98
CA GLY A 49 -8.82 -6.46 -3.75
C GLY A 49 -7.72 -7.34 -3.17
N ARG A 50 -7.68 -8.59 -3.62
CA ARG A 50 -6.68 -9.58 -3.23
C ARG A 50 -6.37 -10.50 -4.41
N ALA A 51 -5.16 -11.04 -4.45
CA ALA A 51 -4.74 -11.99 -5.47
C ALA A 51 -3.64 -12.90 -4.94
N VAL A 52 -3.37 -14.00 -5.65
CA VAL A 52 -2.19 -14.83 -5.41
C VAL A 52 -1.08 -14.39 -6.36
N VAL A 53 0.04 -13.93 -5.81
CA VAL A 53 1.24 -13.49 -6.55
C VAL A 53 2.42 -14.31 -6.05
N GLU A 54 3.09 -15.05 -6.95
CA GLU A 54 4.24 -15.91 -6.60
C GLU A 54 3.97 -16.85 -5.40
N GLY A 55 2.73 -17.36 -5.31
CA GLY A 55 2.28 -18.24 -4.23
C GLY A 55 2.07 -17.55 -2.87
N LEU A 56 1.98 -16.22 -2.85
CA LEU A 56 1.59 -15.42 -1.68
C LEU A 56 0.22 -14.81 -1.91
N THR A 57 -0.62 -14.85 -0.89
CA THR A 57 -1.88 -14.14 -0.88
C THR A 57 -1.62 -12.68 -0.52
N VAL A 58 -1.77 -11.79 -1.49
CA VAL A 58 -1.54 -10.36 -1.33
C VAL A 58 -2.88 -9.64 -1.31
N GLY A 59 -3.13 -8.89 -0.24
CA GLY A 59 -4.24 -7.94 -0.14
C GLY A 59 -3.76 -6.52 -0.43
N ALA A 60 -4.64 -5.67 -0.95
CA ALA A 60 -4.32 -4.26 -1.18
C ALA A 60 -5.47 -3.32 -0.79
N LEU A 61 -5.13 -2.29 -0.02
CA LEU A 61 -6.04 -1.21 0.35
C LEU A 61 -5.35 0.13 0.11
N GLY A 62 -5.37 0.55 -1.16
CA GLY A 62 -4.77 1.78 -1.63
C GLY A 62 -5.60 3.03 -1.35
N GLY A 63 -4.95 4.19 -1.46
CA GLY A 63 -5.52 5.50 -1.17
C GLY A 63 -5.01 6.09 0.15
N ALA A 64 -5.04 7.42 0.25
CA ALA A 64 -4.74 8.16 1.48
C ALA A 64 -5.35 9.57 1.43
N PHE A 65 -5.38 10.25 2.58
CA PHE A 65 -5.86 11.63 2.67
C PHE A 65 -4.80 12.62 2.16
N SER A 66 -5.14 13.48 1.19
CA SER A 66 -4.24 14.53 0.72
C SER A 66 -4.32 15.79 1.60
N ILE A 67 -3.28 16.02 2.40
CA ILE A 67 -3.15 17.25 3.22
C ILE A 67 -3.04 18.55 2.38
N ASP A 68 -2.66 18.41 1.11
CA ASP A 68 -2.48 19.50 0.15
C ASP A 68 -3.65 19.63 -0.85
N ALA A 69 -4.77 18.91 -0.63
CA ALA A 69 -5.96 18.92 -1.49
C ALA A 69 -6.45 20.33 -1.85
N ARG A 70 -6.37 21.28 -0.91
CA ARG A 70 -6.77 22.69 -1.11
C ARG A 70 -5.94 23.44 -2.18
N HIS A 71 -4.78 22.89 -2.56
CA HIS A 71 -3.88 23.44 -3.57
C HIS A 71 -3.94 22.66 -4.89
N ARG A 72 -4.85 21.68 -5.01
CA ARG A 72 -4.97 20.78 -6.15
C ARG A 72 -6.29 21.01 -6.90
N THR A 73 -6.40 20.39 -8.07
CA THR A 73 -7.56 20.49 -8.96
C THR A 73 -8.35 19.18 -8.91
N LEU A 74 -9.62 19.27 -8.50
CA LEU A 74 -10.54 18.13 -8.46
C LEU A 74 -10.64 17.44 -9.84
N GLY A 75 -10.47 16.12 -9.84
CA GLY A 75 -10.53 15.27 -11.03
C GLY A 75 -9.25 15.27 -11.89
N MET A 76 -8.24 16.06 -11.52
CA MET A 76 -6.97 16.17 -12.27
C MET A 76 -5.74 15.82 -11.44
N SER A 77 -5.59 16.46 -10.27
CA SER A 77 -4.45 16.23 -9.36
C SER A 77 -4.90 15.85 -7.95
N TRP A 78 -6.21 15.84 -7.71
CA TRP A 78 -6.87 15.40 -6.49
C TRP A 78 -8.22 14.76 -6.82
N TRP A 79 -8.62 13.76 -6.04
CA TRP A 79 -9.92 13.10 -6.16
C TRP A 79 -10.57 13.00 -4.79
N ASP A 80 -11.84 13.37 -4.68
CA ASP A 80 -12.63 13.20 -3.45
C ASP A 80 -12.83 11.73 -3.05
N THR A 81 -12.57 10.80 -3.97
CA THR A 81 -12.57 9.36 -3.75
C THR A 81 -11.18 8.77 -3.47
N GLU A 82 -10.15 9.58 -3.20
CA GLU A 82 -8.77 9.11 -3.03
C GLU A 82 -8.54 8.27 -1.78
N GLU A 83 -9.38 8.42 -0.75
CA GLU A 83 -9.29 7.65 0.49
C GLU A 83 -10.03 6.31 0.38
N PRO A 84 -9.52 5.25 1.03
CA PRO A 84 -10.25 4.00 1.15
C PRO A 84 -11.48 4.15 2.05
N THR A 85 -12.55 3.45 1.69
CA THR A 85 -13.80 3.43 2.46
C THR A 85 -13.88 2.20 3.37
N ARG A 86 -14.82 2.22 4.32
CA ARG A 86 -15.13 1.03 5.15
C ARG A 86 -15.65 -0.14 4.30
N GLU A 87 -16.34 0.13 3.21
CA GLU A 87 -16.81 -0.89 2.27
C GLU A 87 -15.64 -1.53 1.53
N ASP A 88 -14.65 -0.74 1.12
CA ASP A 88 -13.41 -1.24 0.53
C ASP A 88 -12.65 -2.15 1.50
N ALA A 89 -12.53 -1.73 2.76
CA ALA A 89 -11.93 -2.52 3.82
C ALA A 89 -12.70 -3.83 4.08
N GLN A 90 -14.03 -3.77 4.14
CA GLN A 90 -14.86 -4.96 4.36
C GLN A 90 -14.70 -5.98 3.23
N ARG A 91 -14.67 -5.53 1.96
CA ARG A 91 -14.44 -6.43 0.81
C ARG A 91 -13.12 -7.18 0.92
N LEU A 92 -12.07 -6.53 1.43
CA LEU A 92 -10.78 -7.17 1.67
C LEU A 92 -10.86 -8.19 2.80
N LEU A 93 -11.50 -7.81 3.92
CA LEU A 93 -11.68 -8.62 5.12
C LEU A 93 -12.50 -9.88 4.86
N ASP A 94 -13.56 -9.78 4.07
CA ASP A 94 -14.42 -10.92 3.69
C ASP A 94 -13.66 -12.02 2.93
N GLY A 95 -12.52 -11.69 2.32
CA GLY A 95 -11.65 -12.66 1.67
C GLY A 95 -10.81 -13.51 2.63
N GLY A 96 -10.75 -13.17 3.93
CA GLY A 96 -9.96 -13.87 4.93
C GLY A 96 -8.48 -13.42 5.02
N PRO A 97 -7.64 -14.15 5.77
CA PRO A 97 -6.24 -13.78 6.02
C PRO A 97 -5.41 -13.58 4.74
N VAL A 98 -4.38 -12.73 4.80
CA VAL A 98 -3.42 -12.48 3.72
C VAL A 98 -2.00 -12.62 4.25
N ASP A 99 -1.06 -13.05 3.41
CA ASP A 99 0.35 -13.14 3.77
C ASP A 99 0.98 -11.74 3.83
N VAL A 100 0.62 -10.92 2.83
CA VAL A 100 1.12 -9.55 2.64
C VAL A 100 -0.04 -8.60 2.42
N LEU A 101 0.00 -7.46 3.09
CA LEU A 101 -0.92 -6.35 2.87
C LEU A 101 -0.16 -5.15 2.29
N VAL A 102 -0.62 -4.63 1.16
CA VAL A 102 -0.09 -3.40 0.54
C VAL A 102 -1.07 -2.26 0.78
N THR A 103 -0.58 -1.17 1.36
CA THR A 103 -1.36 0.04 1.63
C THR A 103 -0.58 1.26 1.15
N HIS A 104 -1.26 2.38 0.93
CA HIS A 104 -0.54 3.62 0.62
C HIS A 104 -0.19 4.40 1.88
N ASP A 105 -1.18 4.61 2.76
CA ASP A 105 -0.99 5.21 4.08
C ASP A 105 -0.52 4.17 5.12
N VAL A 106 -0.15 4.64 6.31
CA VAL A 106 0.47 3.84 7.38
C VAL A 106 -0.54 3.57 8.50
N PRO A 107 -0.64 2.33 9.06
CA PRO A 107 -1.50 2.05 10.21
C PRO A 107 -1.28 3.01 11.40
N LEU A 108 -2.35 3.31 12.14
CA LEU A 108 -2.33 4.35 13.16
C LEU A 108 -1.30 4.12 14.27
N ALA A 109 -1.12 2.89 14.72
CA ALA A 109 -0.21 2.58 15.82
C ALA A 109 1.28 2.74 15.45
N VAL A 110 1.60 2.82 14.16
CA VAL A 110 2.98 3.00 13.70
C VAL A 110 3.42 4.45 13.93
N PRO A 111 4.56 4.67 14.62
CA PRO A 111 4.99 6.02 15.00
C PRO A 111 5.70 6.74 13.84
N ILE A 112 4.92 7.41 12.99
CA ILE A 112 5.46 8.24 11.90
C ILE A 112 5.63 9.71 12.30
N VAL A 113 6.58 10.40 11.65
CA VAL A 113 6.81 11.84 11.81
C VAL A 113 6.49 12.55 10.49
N GLY A 114 5.56 13.50 10.49
CA GLY A 114 5.19 14.25 9.28
C GLY A 114 6.24 15.30 8.88
N ASP A 115 6.39 15.54 7.57
CA ASP A 115 7.28 16.57 7.01
C ASP A 115 6.85 18.01 7.35
N PHE A 116 5.57 18.18 7.70
CA PHE A 116 4.94 19.48 7.87
C PHE A 116 4.41 19.67 9.28
N MET A 117 4.53 20.90 9.79
CA MET A 117 3.80 21.33 10.98
C MET A 117 2.33 21.58 10.60
N LEU A 118 1.49 20.58 10.86
CA LEU A 118 0.08 20.62 10.53
C LEU A 118 -0.76 21.12 11.71
N ALA A 119 -1.87 21.80 11.40
CA ALA A 119 -2.87 22.13 12.41
C ALA A 119 -3.48 20.83 12.98
N PRO A 120 -3.83 20.77 14.28
CA PRO A 120 -4.37 19.56 14.89
C PRO A 120 -5.55 18.95 14.14
N ALA A 121 -6.48 19.77 13.65
CA ALA A 121 -7.62 19.29 12.87
C ALA A 121 -7.24 18.56 11.56
N VAL A 122 -6.12 18.93 10.93
CA VAL A 122 -5.61 18.25 9.73
C VAL A 122 -4.98 16.92 10.10
N VAL A 123 -4.25 16.87 11.23
CA VAL A 123 -3.69 15.63 11.77
C VAL A 123 -4.80 14.65 12.12
N GLU A 124 -5.84 15.10 12.82
CA GLU A 124 -7.01 14.28 13.14
C GLU A 124 -7.69 13.75 11.87
N ARG A 125 -7.79 14.57 10.82
CA ARG A 125 -8.38 14.11 9.56
C ARG A 125 -7.52 13.06 8.87
N ALA A 126 -6.20 13.23 8.84
CA ALA A 126 -5.29 12.22 8.30
C ALA A 126 -5.37 10.89 9.08
N ASN A 127 -5.51 10.96 10.41
CA ASN A 127 -5.61 9.78 11.27
C ASN A 127 -6.85 8.93 11.02
N VAL A 128 -7.92 9.44 10.40
CA VAL A 128 -9.10 8.64 10.05
C VAL A 128 -8.75 7.51 9.08
N THR A 129 -7.94 7.79 8.03
CA THR A 129 -7.50 6.75 7.10
C THR A 129 -6.56 5.76 7.79
N ARG A 130 -5.63 6.27 8.59
CA ARG A 130 -4.70 5.44 9.36
C ARG A 130 -5.40 4.52 10.35
N GLN A 131 -6.48 4.98 10.97
CA GLN A 131 -7.33 4.16 11.85
C GLN A 131 -8.02 3.05 11.07
N LEU A 132 -8.57 3.35 9.88
CA LEU A 132 -9.17 2.30 9.03
C LEU A 132 -8.14 1.21 8.68
N LEU A 133 -6.90 1.61 8.37
CA LEU A 133 -5.82 0.66 8.09
C LEU A 133 -5.43 -0.15 9.33
N GLN A 134 -5.40 0.47 10.51
CA GLN A 134 -5.18 -0.23 11.77
C GLN A 134 -6.24 -1.31 11.99
N ASP A 135 -7.52 -0.96 11.84
CA ASP A 135 -8.65 -1.89 12.00
C ASP A 135 -8.53 -3.10 11.05
N VAL A 136 -8.03 -2.89 9.83
CA VAL A 136 -7.79 -3.96 8.85
C VAL A 136 -6.61 -4.84 9.25
N VAL A 137 -5.51 -4.25 9.71
CA VAL A 137 -4.32 -5.00 10.15
C VAL A 137 -4.63 -5.86 11.38
N ASP A 138 -5.38 -5.34 12.35
CA ASP A 138 -5.75 -6.07 13.57
C ASP A 138 -6.63 -7.30 13.29
N GLN A 139 -7.43 -7.23 12.22
CA GLN A 139 -8.32 -8.30 11.78
C GLN A 139 -7.62 -9.32 10.86
N LEU A 140 -6.82 -8.86 9.90
CA LEU A 140 -6.14 -9.75 8.95
C LEU A 140 -4.87 -10.37 9.51
N ARG A 141 -4.17 -9.67 10.40
CA ARG A 141 -2.88 -10.05 11.00
C ARG A 141 -1.86 -10.55 9.97
N PRO A 142 -1.59 -9.80 8.89
CA PRO A 142 -0.66 -10.23 7.86
C PRO A 142 0.76 -10.35 8.43
N GLY A 143 1.58 -11.23 7.87
CA GLY A 143 3.00 -11.27 8.27
C GLY A 143 3.71 -9.95 7.98
N TYR A 144 3.36 -9.32 6.85
CA TYR A 144 3.94 -8.04 6.43
C TYR A 144 2.90 -7.03 5.94
N VAL A 145 3.13 -5.76 6.26
CA VAL A 145 2.47 -4.60 5.65
C VAL A 145 3.52 -3.76 4.94
N PHE A 146 3.36 -3.52 3.64
CA PHE A 146 4.17 -2.55 2.91
C PHE A 146 3.35 -1.27 2.67
N CYS A 147 3.91 -0.12 3.04
CA CYS A 147 3.23 1.17 3.00
C CYS A 147 4.19 2.33 2.68
N GLY A 148 3.65 3.52 2.41
CA GLY A 148 4.43 4.69 2.03
C GLY A 148 3.81 5.98 2.57
N HIS A 149 3.59 6.95 1.67
CA HIS A 149 2.92 8.25 1.91
C HIS A 149 3.66 9.25 2.83
N TRP A 150 4.36 8.78 3.87
CA TRP A 150 5.01 9.62 4.89
C TRP A 150 6.49 9.94 4.61
N HIS A 151 6.96 9.62 3.41
CA HIS A 151 8.29 9.96 2.88
C HIS A 151 9.48 9.56 3.76
N GLN A 152 9.30 8.55 4.62
CA GLN A 152 10.33 8.10 5.56
C GLN A 152 10.46 6.59 5.54
N ARG A 153 11.67 6.11 5.84
CA ARG A 153 11.92 4.70 6.06
C ARG A 153 11.72 4.36 7.53
N LEU A 154 10.84 3.42 7.80
CA LEU A 154 10.61 2.89 9.15
C LEU A 154 10.22 1.42 9.06
N THR A 155 10.81 0.60 9.93
CA THR A 155 10.30 -0.74 10.23
C THR A 155 9.68 -0.72 11.62
N HIS A 156 8.48 -1.26 11.76
CA HIS A 156 7.78 -1.33 13.04
C HIS A 156 7.08 -2.68 13.19
N GLU A 157 6.99 -3.19 14.41
CA GLU A 157 6.30 -4.45 14.71
C GLU A 157 5.01 -4.15 15.47
N LEU A 158 3.90 -4.64 14.92
CA LEU A 158 2.60 -4.64 15.60
C LEU A 158 2.39 -6.03 16.20
N VAL A 159 2.38 -6.10 17.53
CA VAL A 159 2.13 -7.35 18.27
C VAL A 159 0.64 -7.50 18.52
N HIS A 160 0.06 -8.58 18.01
CA HIS A 160 -1.37 -8.88 18.13
C HIS A 160 -1.69 -9.57 19.48
N PRO A 161 -2.97 -9.56 19.92
CA PRO A 161 -3.37 -10.18 21.19
C PRO A 161 -3.07 -11.69 21.29
N ASP A 162 -2.97 -12.40 20.17
CA ASP A 162 -2.63 -13.83 20.11
C ASP A 162 -1.11 -14.08 20.09
N GLY A 163 -0.29 -13.03 20.17
CA GLY A 163 1.16 -13.08 20.11
C GLY A 163 1.73 -13.16 18.70
N SER A 164 0.90 -13.21 17.65
CA SER A 164 1.39 -13.04 16.28
C SER A 164 1.89 -11.62 16.06
N VAL A 165 2.78 -11.44 15.09
CA VAL A 165 3.40 -10.16 14.79
C VAL A 165 3.18 -9.82 13.32
N THR A 166 2.76 -8.58 13.07
CA THR A 166 2.82 -7.96 11.75
C THR A 166 4.02 -7.02 11.68
N THR A 167 4.94 -7.27 10.75
CA THR A 167 6.02 -6.33 10.44
C THR A 167 5.55 -5.30 9.42
N VAL A 168 5.57 -4.02 9.79
CA VAL A 168 5.23 -2.89 8.92
C VAL A 168 6.50 -2.29 8.35
N GLU A 169 6.60 -2.29 7.03
CA GLU A 169 7.68 -1.70 6.25
C GLU A 169 7.16 -0.42 5.57
N VAL A 170 7.49 0.73 6.16
CA VAL A 170 7.24 2.05 5.58
C VAL A 170 8.39 2.39 4.63
N LEU A 171 8.06 2.66 3.37
CA LEU A 171 8.98 3.02 2.30
C LEU A 171 9.13 4.54 2.19
N ALA A 172 10.36 4.99 1.97
CA ALA A 172 10.66 6.40 1.75
C ALA A 172 10.15 6.91 0.39
N ASN A 173 10.28 8.22 0.16
CA ASN A 173 9.88 8.85 -1.10
C ASN A 173 10.78 8.49 -2.29
N GLU A 174 10.31 8.86 -3.48
CA GLU A 174 11.09 8.81 -4.70
C GLU A 174 12.45 9.51 -4.53
N TYR A 175 13.47 9.00 -5.23
CA TYR A 175 14.88 9.44 -5.16
C TYR A 175 15.64 9.07 -3.88
N ASN A 176 15.01 8.53 -2.84
CA ASN A 176 15.71 7.92 -1.72
C ASN A 176 16.19 6.50 -2.08
N ARG A 177 17.30 6.44 -2.82
CA ARG A 177 17.81 5.22 -3.46
C ARG A 177 18.13 4.06 -2.51
N ARG A 178 18.26 4.30 -1.20
CA ARG A 178 18.62 3.24 -0.23
C ARG A 178 17.45 2.67 0.54
N THR A 179 16.30 3.33 0.51
CA THR A 179 15.24 3.06 1.49
C THR A 179 13.81 3.16 0.95
N ASN A 180 13.64 3.38 -0.35
CA ASN A 180 12.33 3.40 -1.00
C ASN A 180 11.95 2.08 -1.69
N ALA A 181 12.77 1.04 -1.54
CA ALA A 181 12.52 -0.28 -2.08
C ALA A 181 13.01 -1.36 -1.11
N VAL A 182 12.29 -2.49 -1.13
CA VAL A 182 12.69 -3.72 -0.44
C VAL A 182 12.58 -4.89 -1.40
N LEU A 183 13.46 -5.86 -1.25
CA LEU A 183 13.39 -7.16 -1.90
C LEU A 183 12.68 -8.14 -0.96
N LEU A 184 11.56 -8.70 -1.44
CA LEU A 184 10.89 -9.82 -0.79
C LEU A 184 11.33 -11.12 -1.47
N SER A 185 11.88 -12.05 -0.70
CA SER A 185 12.31 -13.37 -1.19
C SER A 185 11.87 -14.49 -0.25
N ARG A 186 11.92 -15.74 -0.73
CA ARG A 186 11.66 -16.94 0.10
C ARG A 186 12.97 -17.45 0.68
N GLY A 187 13.09 -17.43 2.01
CA GLY A 187 14.16 -18.07 2.76
C GLY A 187 13.75 -19.42 3.35
N GLU A 188 14.69 -20.10 4.02
CA GLU A 188 14.47 -21.44 4.61
C GLU A 188 13.37 -21.48 5.69
N ARG A 189 13.11 -20.34 6.34
CA ARG A 189 12.18 -20.21 7.48
C ARG A 189 10.97 -19.32 7.21
N GLY A 190 10.76 -18.89 5.97
CA GLY A 190 9.67 -17.98 5.61
C GLY A 190 10.12 -16.88 4.66
N LEU A 191 9.36 -15.80 4.61
CA LEU A 191 9.70 -14.63 3.81
C LEU A 191 10.89 -13.89 4.42
N VAL A 192 11.76 -13.37 3.55
CA VAL A 192 12.88 -12.52 3.89
C VAL A 192 12.67 -11.17 3.22
N VAL A 193 12.76 -10.10 4.00
CA VAL A 193 12.62 -8.72 3.54
C VAL A 193 13.95 -8.00 3.73
N GLU A 194 14.51 -7.48 2.64
CA GLU A 194 15.79 -6.77 2.67
C GLU A 194 15.66 -5.41 1.99
N PRO A 195 16.25 -4.33 2.54
CA PRO A 195 16.35 -3.07 1.82
C PRO A 195 17.06 -3.25 0.49
N LEU A 196 16.51 -2.69 -0.59
CA LEU A 196 17.11 -2.73 -1.92
C LEU A 196 17.80 -1.39 -2.19
N ASP A 197 19.13 -1.41 -2.32
CA ASP A 197 19.90 -0.22 -2.73
C ASP A 197 19.82 -0.06 -4.25
N LEU A 198 19.04 0.94 -4.67
CA LEU A 198 18.86 1.38 -6.04
C LEU A 198 19.94 2.38 -6.49
N SER A 199 21.03 2.56 -5.73
CA SER A 199 22.08 3.52 -6.10
C SER A 199 22.73 3.23 -7.45
N GLY A 200 22.68 1.98 -7.92
CA GLY A 200 23.33 1.53 -9.16
C GLY A 200 24.85 1.58 -9.08
N ASN A 201 25.51 0.60 -9.70
CA ASN A 201 26.89 0.73 -10.19
C ASN A 201 26.87 1.33 -11.59
#